data_AF-A0A0P7W6L2-F1
#
_entry.id   AF-A0A0P7W6L2-F1
#
_cell.length_a   1.000
_cell.length_b   1.000
_cell.length_c   1.000
_cell.angle_alpha   90.00
_cell.angle_beta   90.00
_cell.angle_gamma   90.00
#
_symmetry.space_group_name_H-M   'P 1'
#
loop_
_entity.id
_entity.type
_entity.pdbx_description
1 polymer ?
#
loop_
_entity_poly.entity_id
_entity_poly.type
_entity_poly.pdbx_seq_one_letter_code
_entity_poly.pdbx_strand_id
1 'polypeptide(L)'
;MASFHRLNGCYEALEGGNTAEALVDFTGGVSEPLSLDRKLLVGRADKRKVLFQTLARAHSRQALITCSIRPAEGEAVESVLSCGLVCGHAYGITAVRKVRLGERLQSHCGTTWVNVVRMRNPWGTSDWTGAWSQGSEQWQLAGRVELERMGIIVRDVGEFWMEFDDFCRFFTDVVVCRVAERRLLWPRSHWREVRCHGEWKLGPADTPGATEAVGEASRPGPPLCPRGDKKEQQLGETQGDRMAEGGKESNSVSVRSERSVMSEDGSGRHTDRRSRCGGCINHRDTFLNNPQFLFEVRGHGDEVLICLQQEDRRIWRSAGGGENLPIGFEVLKVEANRSSRVQCVGEQAASSVYMDSRSVALRVTLAPARYVLLPTTFHPGSTGRFLLRLFSHSRIQLRQLENELPCSSLYRCWGVQACMVTTVHLQRASGLSEAKHTGVHERPQCQCTHDFG
;
A
#
# COMPACT_ATOMS: atom_id res chain seq x y z
N MET A 1 15.14 -4.26 19.71
CA MET A 1 15.66 -5.16 18.65
C MET A 1 15.62 -6.64 19.03
N ALA A 2 16.10 -7.07 20.20
CA ALA A 2 16.12 -8.50 20.58
C ALA A 2 14.76 -9.22 20.51
N SER A 3 13.65 -8.55 20.82
CA SER A 3 12.29 -9.10 20.69
C SER A 3 11.79 -9.18 19.24
N PHE A 4 12.29 -8.32 18.36
CA PHE A 4 11.85 -8.21 16.96
C PHE A 4 12.47 -9.32 16.09
N HIS A 5 13.72 -9.69 16.36
CA HIS A 5 14.34 -10.90 15.81
C HIS A 5 13.53 -12.16 16.13
N ARG A 6 13.12 -12.30 17.40
CA ARG A 6 12.42 -13.49 17.89
C ARG A 6 11.01 -13.64 17.29
N LEU A 7 10.41 -12.53 16.84
CA LEU A 7 9.15 -12.53 16.08
C LEU A 7 9.35 -12.88 14.60
N ASN A 8 10.49 -12.52 14.01
CA ASN A 8 10.80 -12.76 12.59
C ASN A 8 11.65 -14.03 12.36
N GLY A 9 11.92 -14.82 13.40
CA GLY A 9 12.64 -16.09 13.31
C GLY A 9 14.17 -15.98 13.37
N CYS A 10 14.78 -15.10 12.56
CA CYS A 10 16.24 -14.89 12.53
C CYS A 10 16.63 -13.43 12.19
N TYR A 11 17.91 -13.03 12.36
CA TYR A 11 18.40 -11.67 12.07
C TYR A 11 18.52 -11.46 10.55
N GLU A 12 18.83 -12.53 9.82
CA GLU A 12 18.87 -12.60 8.36
C GLU A 12 17.50 -12.30 7.72
N ALA A 13 16.39 -12.58 8.41
CA ALA A 13 15.05 -12.22 7.95
C ALA A 13 14.78 -10.69 7.94
N LEU A 14 15.67 -9.89 8.55
CA LEU A 14 15.59 -8.43 8.60
C LEU A 14 16.51 -7.74 7.58
N GLU A 15 17.43 -8.47 6.96
CA GLU A 15 18.34 -7.94 5.95
C GLU A 15 17.54 -7.57 4.68
N GLY A 16 17.70 -6.33 4.19
CA GLY A 16 16.89 -5.78 3.10
C GLY A 16 15.45 -5.37 3.47
N GLY A 17 15.14 -5.22 4.76
CA GLY A 17 13.80 -4.83 5.22
C GLY A 17 13.33 -3.45 4.73
N ASN A 18 12.09 -3.37 4.24
CA ASN A 18 11.47 -2.11 3.84
C ASN A 18 11.17 -1.25 5.08
N THR A 19 11.72 -0.02 5.11
CA THR A 19 11.50 0.94 6.23
C THR A 19 10.03 1.21 6.52
N ALA A 20 9.17 1.17 5.50
CA ALA A 20 7.73 1.33 5.66
C ALA A 20 7.11 0.24 6.53
N GLU A 21 7.55 -1.01 6.36
CA GLU A 21 7.05 -2.16 7.12
C GLU A 21 7.55 -2.10 8.57
N ALA A 22 8.83 -1.77 8.77
CA ALA A 22 9.39 -1.61 10.11
C ALA A 22 8.63 -0.54 10.92
N LEU A 23 8.30 0.60 10.31
CA LEU A 23 7.52 1.65 10.97
C LEU A 23 6.12 1.16 11.37
N VAL A 24 5.44 0.38 10.52
CA VAL A 24 4.13 -0.21 10.85
C VAL A 24 4.28 -1.22 11.98
N ASP A 25 5.30 -2.08 11.95
CA ASP A 25 5.54 -3.09 12.98
C ASP A 25 5.81 -2.46 14.36
N PHE A 26 6.54 -1.34 14.42
CA PHE A 26 6.86 -0.66 15.68
C PHE A 26 5.74 0.24 16.20
N THR A 27 4.90 0.78 15.32
CA THR A 27 3.91 1.80 15.73
C THR A 27 2.46 1.34 15.64
N GLY A 28 2.18 0.26 14.90
CA GLY A 28 0.83 -0.08 14.46
C GLY A 28 0.21 0.99 13.54
N GLY A 29 0.99 1.93 13.03
CA GLY A 29 0.55 3.02 12.16
C GLY A 29 0.26 2.57 10.73
N VAL A 30 0.12 3.56 9.84
CA VAL A 30 0.01 3.35 8.39
C VAL A 30 1.13 4.12 7.71
N SER A 31 1.90 3.42 6.90
CA SER A 31 2.98 3.99 6.10
C SER A 31 2.47 4.36 4.70
N GLU A 32 2.64 5.62 4.31
CA GLU A 32 2.37 6.14 2.98
C GLU A 32 3.71 6.45 2.29
N PRO A 33 4.09 5.72 1.22
CA PRO A 33 5.26 6.07 0.43
C PRO A 33 4.96 7.32 -0.42
N LEU A 34 5.91 8.25 -0.43
CA LEU A 34 5.94 9.44 -1.28
C LEU A 34 7.12 9.30 -2.23
N SER A 35 6.83 8.98 -3.49
CA SER A 35 7.87 8.91 -4.53
C SER A 35 8.36 10.33 -4.88
N LEU A 36 9.67 10.54 -4.82
CA LEU A 36 10.30 11.81 -5.21
C LEU A 36 10.81 11.71 -6.65
N ASP A 37 10.13 12.35 -7.59
CA ASP A 37 10.70 12.56 -8.92
C ASP A 37 11.71 13.72 -8.86
N ARG A 38 13.00 13.35 -8.77
CA ARG A 38 14.11 14.31 -8.70
C ARG A 38 14.12 15.27 -9.90
N LYS A 39 13.82 14.81 -11.12
CA LYS A 39 13.84 15.67 -12.32
C LYS A 39 12.75 16.73 -12.23
N LEU A 40 11.56 16.35 -11.76
CA LEU A 40 10.47 17.30 -11.56
C LEU A 40 10.75 18.27 -10.41
N LEU A 41 11.31 17.79 -9.29
CA LEU A 41 11.56 18.62 -8.11
C LEU A 41 12.67 19.65 -8.31
N VAL A 42 13.73 19.32 -9.05
CA VAL A 42 14.82 20.27 -9.35
C VAL A 42 14.31 21.43 -10.21
N GLY A 43 13.46 21.14 -11.22
CA GLY A 43 12.97 22.15 -12.17
C GLY A 43 11.75 22.97 -11.71
N ARG A 44 10.99 22.52 -10.69
CA ARG A 44 9.69 23.11 -10.33
C ARG A 44 9.59 23.51 -8.86
N ALA A 45 9.78 24.81 -8.58
CA ALA A 45 9.73 25.36 -7.23
C ALA A 45 8.35 25.23 -6.56
N ASP A 46 7.27 25.29 -7.34
CA ASP A 46 5.89 25.04 -6.90
C ASP A 46 5.72 23.63 -6.33
N LYS A 47 6.28 22.61 -7.00
CA LYS A 47 6.25 21.21 -6.52
C LYS A 47 7.04 21.03 -5.24
N ARG A 48 8.23 21.62 -5.14
CA ARG A 48 9.03 21.60 -3.89
C ARG A 48 8.25 22.24 -2.73
N LYS A 49 7.60 23.38 -2.97
CA LYS A 49 6.78 24.06 -1.95
C LYS A 49 5.63 23.17 -1.44
N VAL A 50 4.93 22.46 -2.34
CA VAL A 50 3.86 21.53 -1.96
C VAL A 50 4.39 20.34 -1.15
N LEU A 51 5.51 19.75 -1.56
CA LEU A 51 6.14 18.65 -0.82
C LEU A 51 6.58 19.10 0.57
N PHE A 52 7.25 20.25 0.68
CA PHE A 52 7.66 20.81 1.97
C PHE A 52 6.46 21.03 2.90
N GLN A 53 5.38 21.63 2.39
CA GLN A 53 4.15 21.82 3.16
C GLN A 53 3.53 20.50 3.60
N THR A 54 3.59 19.47 2.77
CA THR A 54 3.08 18.13 3.08
C THR A 54 3.87 17.49 4.23
N LEU A 55 5.21 17.54 4.17
CA LEU A 55 6.08 17.02 5.22
C LEU A 55 5.96 17.83 6.51
N ALA A 56 5.89 19.16 6.43
CA ALA A 56 5.69 20.02 7.59
C ALA A 56 4.35 19.72 8.30
N ARG A 57 3.27 19.49 7.53
CA ARG A 57 1.97 19.07 8.09
C ARG A 57 1.99 17.66 8.67
N ALA A 58 2.77 16.74 8.08
CA ALA A 58 2.93 15.40 8.62
C ALA A 58 3.71 15.44 9.95
N HIS A 59 4.83 16.16 9.98
CA HIS A 59 5.65 16.36 11.17
C HIS A 59 4.90 17.07 12.31
N SER A 60 4.12 18.12 12.01
CA SER A 60 3.31 18.81 13.02
C SER A 60 2.21 17.96 13.64
N ARG A 61 1.81 16.89 12.95
CA ARG A 61 0.87 15.87 13.42
C ARG A 61 1.58 14.65 14.02
N GLN A 62 2.86 14.79 14.39
CA GLN A 62 3.68 13.75 15.01
C GLN A 62 3.80 12.45 14.18
N ALA A 63 3.69 12.55 12.84
CA ALA A 63 4.00 11.42 11.97
C ALA A 63 5.50 11.12 12.02
N LEU A 64 5.86 9.84 11.97
CA LEU A 64 7.24 9.41 11.76
C LEU A 64 7.56 9.50 10.27
N ILE A 65 8.68 10.12 9.92
CA ILE A 65 9.06 10.32 8.54
C ILE A 65 10.46 9.74 8.35
N THR A 66 10.58 8.81 7.41
CA THR A 66 11.86 8.23 6.99
C THR A 66 12.08 8.52 5.52
N CYS A 67 13.34 8.47 5.10
CA CYS A 67 13.71 8.68 3.71
C CYS A 67 14.99 7.92 3.39
N SER A 68 15.22 7.66 2.12
CA SER A 68 16.41 6.97 1.65
C SER A 68 16.87 7.52 0.30
N ILE A 69 18.10 7.15 -0.04
CA ILE A 69 18.72 7.43 -1.33
C ILE A 69 18.92 6.09 -2.02
N ARG A 70 18.31 5.90 -3.18
CA ARG A 70 18.51 4.70 -3.98
C ARG A 70 19.91 4.72 -4.61
N PRO A 71 20.72 3.66 -4.45
CA PRO A 71 22.00 3.53 -5.18
C PRO A 71 21.77 3.55 -6.69
N ALA A 72 22.74 4.04 -7.46
CA ALA A 72 22.69 3.90 -8.91
C ALA A 72 22.88 2.43 -9.33
N GLU A 73 22.46 2.09 -10.55
CA GLU A 73 22.64 0.73 -11.08
C GLU A 73 24.13 0.34 -11.07
N GLY A 74 24.46 -0.76 -10.37
CA GLY A 74 25.82 -1.26 -10.23
C GLY A 74 26.64 -0.66 -9.08
N GLU A 75 26.11 0.30 -8.32
CA GLU A 75 26.75 0.77 -7.09
C GLU A 75 26.46 -0.18 -5.91
N ALA A 76 27.45 -0.34 -5.04
CA ALA A 76 27.27 -1.07 -3.80
C ALA A 76 26.25 -0.37 -2.90
N VAL A 77 25.44 -1.16 -2.18
CA VAL A 77 24.59 -0.67 -1.10
C VAL A 77 25.50 -0.08 -0.01
N GLU A 78 25.07 1.01 0.64
CA GLU A 78 25.80 1.69 1.71
C GLU A 78 27.05 2.47 1.24
N SER A 79 27.10 2.88 -0.03
CA SER A 79 28.15 3.76 -0.55
C SER A 79 28.02 5.20 0.00
N VAL A 80 29.14 5.81 0.38
CA VAL A 80 29.18 7.18 0.91
C VAL A 80 29.45 8.16 -0.23
N LEU A 81 28.56 9.14 -0.41
CA LEU A 81 28.70 10.25 -1.36
C LEU A 81 29.75 11.26 -0.86
N SER A 82 30.29 12.07 -1.78
CA SER A 82 31.27 13.12 -1.46
C SER A 82 30.76 14.17 -0.47
N CYS A 83 29.44 14.30 -0.33
CA CYS A 83 28.79 15.21 0.63
C CYS A 83 28.49 14.56 2.00
N GLY A 84 28.94 13.33 2.25
CA GLY A 84 28.77 12.59 3.51
C GLY A 84 27.45 11.82 3.65
N LEU A 85 26.54 11.92 2.69
CA LEU A 85 25.30 11.12 2.64
C LEU A 85 25.60 9.68 2.19
N VAL A 86 24.82 8.72 2.68
CA VAL A 86 24.98 7.29 2.42
C VAL A 86 23.83 6.80 1.54
N CYS A 87 24.16 6.17 0.43
CA CYS A 87 23.20 5.52 -0.47
C CYS A 87 22.77 4.16 0.08
N GLY A 88 21.53 3.74 -0.18
CA GLY A 88 21.00 2.45 0.29
C GLY A 88 20.67 2.40 1.79
N HIS A 89 20.79 3.53 2.50
CA HIS A 89 20.53 3.61 3.94
C HIS A 89 19.27 4.44 4.28
N ALA A 90 18.70 4.18 5.45
CA ALA A 90 17.50 4.83 5.95
C ALA A 90 17.83 6.01 6.89
N TYR A 91 17.38 7.20 6.51
CA TYR A 91 17.45 8.41 7.33
C TYR A 91 16.08 8.71 7.97
N GLY A 92 16.10 9.35 9.14
CA GLY A 92 14.91 9.90 9.77
C GLY A 92 14.80 11.42 9.56
N ILE A 93 13.61 11.94 9.26
CA ILE A 93 13.35 13.38 9.28
C ILE A 93 12.78 13.73 10.66
N THR A 94 13.54 14.47 11.47
CA THR A 94 13.18 14.78 12.85
C THR A 94 12.63 16.20 13.03
N ALA A 95 12.81 17.09 12.05
CA ALA A 95 12.17 18.40 12.01
C ALA A 95 12.04 18.95 10.58
N VAL A 96 10.98 19.73 10.33
CA VAL A 96 10.76 20.45 9.07
C VAL A 96 10.42 21.91 9.42
N ARG A 97 11.27 22.87 9.05
CA ARG A 97 11.15 24.26 9.51
C ARG A 97 11.40 25.29 8.40
N LYS A 98 10.77 26.46 8.56
CA LYS A 98 11.10 27.66 7.80
C LYS A 98 11.90 28.59 8.68
N VAL A 99 13.04 29.04 8.20
CA VAL A 99 13.97 29.90 8.94
C VAL A 99 14.03 31.25 8.27
N ARG A 100 13.93 32.31 9.06
CA ARG A 100 14.09 33.68 8.56
C ARG A 100 15.59 34.02 8.51
N LEU A 101 16.08 34.42 7.34
CA LEU A 101 17.43 34.94 7.18
C LEU A 101 17.49 36.40 7.67
N GLY A 102 18.61 36.78 8.27
CA GLY A 102 18.86 38.14 8.73
C GLY A 102 18.91 39.18 7.61
N GLU A 103 18.78 40.45 7.97
CA GLU A 103 18.60 41.58 7.03
C GLU A 103 19.77 41.79 6.05
N ARG A 104 20.96 41.22 6.31
CA ARG A 104 22.18 41.40 5.50
C ARG A 104 22.11 40.86 4.06
N LEU A 105 21.10 40.05 3.72
CA LEU A 105 20.85 39.53 2.36
C LEU A 105 19.68 40.22 1.62
N GLN A 106 19.06 41.26 2.21
CA GLN A 106 17.96 42.01 1.59
C GLN A 106 18.32 42.64 0.22
N SER A 107 19.60 42.80 -0.08
CA SER A 107 20.09 43.54 -1.25
C SER A 107 20.23 42.72 -2.54
N HIS A 108 20.21 41.39 -2.52
CA HIS A 108 20.49 40.60 -3.75
C HIS A 108 19.51 39.45 -4.08
N CYS A 109 18.73 38.95 -3.13
CA CYS A 109 17.71 37.96 -3.42
C CYS A 109 16.51 38.25 -2.54
N GLY A 110 15.37 38.63 -3.13
CA GLY A 110 14.17 39.07 -2.41
C GLY A 110 13.48 38.01 -1.53
N THR A 111 14.18 36.95 -1.11
CA THR A 111 13.64 35.86 -0.31
C THR A 111 14.18 35.93 1.12
N THR A 112 13.31 36.25 2.07
CA THR A 112 13.66 36.37 3.50
C THR A 112 13.60 35.05 4.27
N TRP A 113 13.19 33.96 3.62
CA TRP A 113 12.89 32.67 4.26
C TRP A 113 13.54 31.52 3.52
N VAL A 114 14.16 30.61 4.26
CA VAL A 114 14.71 29.36 3.76
C VAL A 114 13.96 28.19 4.37
N ASN A 115 13.68 27.16 3.56
CA ASN A 115 13.09 25.92 4.01
C ASN A 115 14.22 24.95 4.36
N VAL A 116 14.25 24.47 5.61
CA VAL A 116 15.27 23.53 6.09
C VAL A 116 14.62 22.30 6.70
N VAL A 117 15.34 21.18 6.63
CA VAL A 117 14.96 19.91 7.25
C VAL A 117 16.07 19.41 8.15
N ARG A 118 15.69 18.86 9.31
CA ARG A 118 16.61 18.17 10.21
C ARG A 118 16.53 16.68 9.96
N MET A 119 17.67 16.11 9.68
CA MET A 119 17.88 14.73 9.32
C MET A 119 18.61 14.01 10.44
N ARG A 120 18.37 12.71 10.56
CA ARG A 120 19.07 11.82 11.48
C ARG A 120 19.60 10.61 10.73
N ASN A 121 20.91 10.41 10.79
CA ASN A 121 21.61 9.19 10.40
C ASN A 121 21.71 8.27 11.65
N PRO A 122 20.98 7.13 11.68
CA PRO A 122 21.05 6.17 12.79
C PRO A 122 22.45 5.65 13.12
N TRP A 123 23.36 5.57 12.14
CA TRP A 123 24.73 5.06 12.39
C TRP A 123 25.64 6.10 13.02
N GLY A 124 25.38 7.39 12.81
CA GLY A 124 26.23 8.46 13.34
C GLY A 124 27.66 8.46 12.80
N THR A 125 27.93 7.78 11.68
CA THR A 125 29.28 7.57 11.14
C THR A 125 29.71 8.61 10.10
N SER A 126 28.78 9.33 9.48
CA SER A 126 29.07 10.35 8.47
C SER A 126 28.18 11.57 8.63
N ASP A 127 28.81 12.75 8.61
CA ASP A 127 28.15 14.04 8.74
C ASP A 127 28.00 14.71 7.37
N TRP A 128 26.86 15.36 7.18
CA TRP A 128 26.58 16.20 6.02
C TRP A 128 27.55 17.39 5.96
N THR A 129 28.16 17.63 4.79
CA THR A 129 29.16 18.70 4.61
C THR A 129 28.66 19.91 3.81
N GLY A 130 27.41 19.90 3.33
CA GLY A 130 26.85 21.00 2.54
C GLY A 130 26.26 22.14 3.37
N ALA A 131 25.33 22.90 2.78
CA ALA A 131 24.69 24.05 3.44
C ALA A 131 23.95 23.60 4.71
N TRP A 132 24.06 24.39 5.77
CA TRP A 132 23.51 24.10 7.12
C TRP A 132 24.14 22.89 7.82
N SER A 133 25.29 22.41 7.33
CA SER A 133 26.17 21.50 8.08
C SER A 133 26.72 22.15 9.35
N GLN A 134 27.33 21.38 10.25
CA GLN A 134 27.80 21.88 11.54
C GLN A 134 28.78 23.07 11.44
N GLY A 135 29.64 23.09 10.43
CA GLY A 135 30.62 24.16 10.18
C GLY A 135 30.17 25.26 9.22
N SER A 136 28.90 25.26 8.81
CA SER A 136 28.38 26.09 7.73
C SER A 136 28.28 27.57 8.14
N GLU A 137 28.78 28.50 7.31
CA GLU A 137 28.66 29.95 7.55
C GLU A 137 27.21 30.43 7.55
N GLN A 138 26.31 29.66 6.94
CA GLN A 138 24.86 29.88 6.88
C GLN A 138 24.23 30.05 8.27
N TRP A 139 24.81 29.44 9.32
CA TRP A 139 24.35 29.63 10.69
C TRP A 139 24.53 31.06 11.20
N GLN A 140 25.55 31.78 10.71
CA GLN A 140 25.79 33.19 11.07
C GLN A 140 24.74 34.12 10.45
N LEU A 141 24.09 33.68 9.36
CA LEU A 141 23.05 34.42 8.67
C LEU A 141 21.68 34.30 9.35
N ALA A 142 21.49 33.27 10.19
CA ALA A 142 20.27 33.08 10.97
C ALA A 142 20.34 33.88 12.29
N GLY A 143 19.23 34.52 12.68
CA GLY A 143 19.16 35.24 13.95
C GLY A 143 19.24 34.30 15.17
N ARG A 144 19.87 34.75 16.26
CA ARG A 144 20.01 33.94 17.51
C ARG A 144 18.70 33.36 18.04
N VAL A 145 17.61 34.14 17.98
CA VAL A 145 16.26 33.70 18.40
C VAL A 145 15.73 32.55 17.54
N GLU A 146 16.02 32.56 16.24
CA GLU A 146 15.62 31.48 15.33
C GLU A 146 16.45 30.21 15.57
N LEU A 147 17.74 30.33 15.88
CA LEU A 147 18.61 29.22 16.28
C LEU A 147 18.10 28.51 17.55
N GLU A 148 17.70 29.28 18.56
CA GLU A 148 17.10 28.74 19.79
C GLU A 148 15.76 28.04 19.49
N ARG A 149 14.89 28.66 18.68
CA ARG A 149 13.60 28.06 18.27
C ARG A 149 13.75 26.79 17.44
N MET A 150 14.81 26.70 16.64
CA MET A 150 15.12 25.49 15.89
C MET A 150 15.46 24.33 16.83
N GLY A 151 15.77 24.61 18.10
CA GLY A 151 16.18 23.59 19.05
C GLY A 151 17.44 22.93 18.55
N ILE A 152 18.42 23.73 18.13
CA ILE A 152 19.79 23.26 17.85
C ILE A 152 20.38 22.88 19.21
N ILE A 153 19.96 21.73 19.69
CA ILE A 153 20.52 21.09 20.86
C ILE A 153 21.84 20.51 20.36
N VAL A 154 22.91 21.05 20.93
CA VAL A 154 24.27 20.56 20.74
C VAL A 154 24.32 19.05 20.97
N ARG A 155 24.90 18.31 20.01
CA ARG A 155 25.39 16.92 20.10
C ARG A 155 24.34 15.81 20.19
N ASP A 156 23.67 15.50 19.08
CA ASP A 156 23.29 14.12 18.79
C ASP A 156 24.10 13.64 17.59
N VAL A 157 24.92 12.59 17.78
CA VAL A 157 25.76 12.02 16.72
C VAL A 157 24.83 11.56 15.58
N GLY A 158 25.11 12.04 14.36
CA GLY A 158 24.31 11.73 13.18
C GLY A 158 23.10 12.65 12.93
N GLU A 159 22.82 13.67 13.76
CA GLU A 159 21.82 14.69 13.44
C GLU A 159 22.42 15.90 12.73
N PHE A 160 21.82 16.30 11.61
CA PHE A 160 22.25 17.46 10.83
C PHE A 160 21.07 18.20 10.21
N TRP A 161 21.27 19.46 9.87
CA TRP A 161 20.33 20.25 9.09
C TRP A 161 20.79 20.35 7.65
N MET A 162 19.84 20.43 6.73
CA MET A 162 20.11 20.71 5.32
C MET A 162 19.02 21.58 4.72
N GLU A 163 19.35 22.27 3.62
CA GLU A 163 18.36 22.99 2.85
C GLU A 163 17.41 22.01 2.16
N PHE A 164 16.13 22.37 2.07
CA PHE A 164 15.12 21.51 1.46
C PHE A 164 15.37 21.28 -0.05
N ASP A 165 15.99 22.25 -0.72
CA ASP A 165 16.35 22.11 -2.12
C ASP A 165 17.45 21.05 -2.32
N ASP A 166 18.43 20.94 -1.41
CA ASP A 166 19.40 19.85 -1.38
C ASP A 166 18.73 18.51 -1.07
N PHE A 167 17.80 18.48 -0.11
CA PHE A 167 17.01 17.28 0.17
C PHE A 167 16.31 16.75 -1.09
N CYS A 168 15.64 17.63 -1.85
CA CYS A 168 15.00 17.26 -3.12
C CYS A 168 15.99 16.82 -4.20
N ARG A 169 17.27 17.23 -4.12
CA ARG A 169 18.33 16.85 -5.05
C ARG A 169 18.93 15.48 -4.73
N PHE A 170 19.03 15.10 -3.45
CA PHE A 170 19.73 13.87 -3.05
C PHE A 170 18.79 12.71 -2.68
N PHE A 171 17.66 12.95 -2.04
CA PHE A 171 16.77 11.86 -1.61
C PHE A 171 15.85 11.39 -2.75
N THR A 172 15.54 10.09 -2.75
CA THR A 172 14.72 9.45 -3.81
C THR A 172 13.38 8.97 -3.28
N ASP A 173 13.36 8.51 -2.03
CA ASP A 173 12.21 7.87 -1.44
C ASP A 173 11.94 8.47 -0.06
N VAL A 174 10.66 8.73 0.23
CA VAL A 174 10.20 9.20 1.54
C VAL A 174 9.02 8.35 1.96
N VAL A 175 9.00 7.94 3.22
CA VAL A 175 7.88 7.22 3.81
C VAL A 175 7.37 8.02 4.99
N VAL A 176 6.07 8.30 4.99
CA VAL A 176 5.38 8.96 6.09
C VAL A 176 4.53 7.93 6.81
N CYS A 177 4.90 7.58 8.04
CA CYS A 177 4.11 6.71 8.90
C CYS A 177 3.26 7.54 9.86
N ARG A 178 1.94 7.43 9.70
CA ARG A 178 0.96 8.08 10.57
C ARG A 178 0.49 7.08 11.61
N VAL A 179 0.71 7.41 12.87
CA VAL A 179 0.18 6.62 13.99
C VAL A 179 -1.22 7.11 14.30
N ALA A 180 -2.22 6.25 14.10
CA ALA A 180 -3.58 6.56 14.53
C ALA A 180 -3.63 6.48 16.06
N GLU A 181 -3.58 7.63 16.72
CA GLU A 181 -3.70 7.69 18.18
C GLU A 181 -5.06 7.14 18.63
N ARG A 182 -5.04 6.09 19.46
CA ARG A 182 -6.23 5.64 20.20
C ARG A 182 -6.26 6.40 21.53
N ARG A 183 -7.01 7.49 21.66
CA ARG A 183 -7.22 8.12 22.99
C ARG A 183 -8.67 8.55 23.25
N LEU A 184 -9.09 8.26 24.48
CA LEU A 184 -10.47 8.29 25.00
C LEU A 184 -11.08 9.70 25.19
N LEU A 185 -10.37 10.77 24.84
CA LEU A 185 -10.42 11.90 25.77
C LEU A 185 -10.23 13.31 25.11
N TRP A 186 -9.64 13.44 23.90
CA TRP A 186 -9.39 14.75 23.23
C TRP A 186 -9.97 14.80 21.79
N PRO A 187 -10.69 15.87 21.34
CA PRO A 187 -11.58 15.80 20.17
C PRO A 187 -11.05 16.38 18.84
N ARG A 188 -9.81 16.89 18.75
CA ARG A 188 -9.42 17.70 17.58
C ARG A 188 -8.57 16.95 16.55
N SER A 189 -9.22 16.60 15.43
CA SER A 189 -8.64 16.13 14.16
C SER A 189 -7.85 14.82 14.19
N HIS A 190 -8.50 13.76 14.67
CA HIS A 190 -7.98 12.41 14.55
C HIS A 190 -8.80 11.60 13.55
N TRP A 191 -8.08 10.89 12.69
CA TRP A 191 -8.64 9.85 11.84
C TRP A 191 -9.25 8.75 12.72
N ARG A 192 -10.49 8.37 12.42
CA ARG A 192 -11.17 7.21 13.02
C ARG A 192 -10.82 5.97 12.23
N GLU A 193 -10.33 4.95 12.93
CA GLU A 193 -9.98 3.66 12.34
C GLU A 193 -11.14 2.67 12.44
N VAL A 194 -11.37 1.94 11.35
CA VAL A 194 -12.15 0.69 11.32
C VAL A 194 -11.27 -0.40 10.74
N ARG A 195 -11.28 -1.57 11.38
CA ARG A 195 -10.48 -2.73 10.96
C ARG A 195 -11.34 -3.96 10.75
N CYS A 196 -11.02 -4.76 9.74
CA CYS A 196 -11.67 -6.03 9.46
C CYS A 196 -10.62 -7.05 9.00
N HIS A 197 -10.76 -8.29 9.46
CA HIS A 197 -9.89 -9.38 9.03
C HIS A 197 -10.61 -10.17 7.93
N GLY A 198 -9.87 -10.67 6.96
CA GLY A 198 -10.41 -11.49 5.89
C GLY A 198 -9.40 -12.51 5.39
N GLU A 199 -9.87 -13.38 4.51
CA GLU A 199 -9.08 -14.47 3.96
C GLU A 199 -9.38 -14.65 2.47
N TRP A 200 -8.33 -14.83 1.67
CA TRP A 200 -8.41 -15.44 0.36
C TRP A 200 -8.31 -16.95 0.55
N LYS A 201 -9.44 -17.64 0.37
CA LYS A 201 -9.56 -19.08 0.61
C LYS A 201 -10.15 -19.77 -0.60
N LEU A 202 -9.65 -20.97 -0.89
CA LEU A 202 -10.26 -21.84 -1.90
C LEU A 202 -11.65 -22.27 -1.43
N GLY A 203 -12.53 -22.58 -2.38
CA GLY A 203 -13.82 -23.15 -2.04
C GLY A 203 -13.66 -24.57 -1.49
N PRO A 204 -14.65 -25.07 -0.73
CA PRO A 204 -14.61 -26.42 -0.21
C PRO A 204 -14.50 -27.43 -1.35
N ALA A 205 -13.57 -28.38 -1.24
CA ALA A 205 -13.48 -29.48 -2.17
C ALA A 205 -14.77 -30.31 -2.10
N ASP A 206 -15.43 -30.51 -3.24
CA ASP A 206 -16.55 -31.45 -3.32
C ASP A 206 -15.99 -32.84 -3.02
N THR A 207 -16.25 -33.36 -1.82
CA THR A 207 -15.86 -34.72 -1.45
C THR A 207 -16.87 -35.66 -2.12
N PRO A 208 -16.45 -36.57 -3.01
CA PRO A 208 -17.38 -37.56 -3.56
C PRO A 208 -17.80 -38.51 -2.43
N GLY A 209 -19.09 -38.47 -2.08
CA GLY A 209 -19.83 -39.54 -1.38
C GLY A 209 -19.18 -40.14 -0.14
N ALA A 210 -19.39 -39.52 1.03
CA ALA A 210 -19.42 -40.29 2.27
C ALA A 210 -20.73 -41.10 2.30
N THR A 211 -20.73 -42.29 1.70
CA THR A 211 -21.70 -43.33 2.04
C THR A 211 -21.49 -43.69 3.50
N GLU A 212 -22.57 -43.64 4.27
CA GLU A 212 -22.64 -44.10 5.66
C GLU A 212 -22.04 -45.50 5.78
N ALA A 213 -20.96 -45.62 6.56
CA ALA A 213 -20.48 -46.90 7.06
C ALA A 213 -20.46 -46.82 8.59
N VAL A 214 -21.49 -47.43 9.18
CA VAL A 214 -21.54 -47.85 10.59
C VAL A 214 -20.43 -48.86 10.81
N GLY A 215 -19.54 -48.66 11.79
CA GLY A 215 -18.56 -49.68 12.18
C GLY A 215 -17.37 -49.21 13.01
N GLU A 216 -17.56 -49.26 14.33
CA GLU A 216 -16.59 -49.66 15.37
C GLU A 216 -15.29 -48.88 15.65
N ALA A 217 -15.11 -48.62 16.95
CA ALA A 217 -14.02 -47.87 17.55
C ALA A 217 -12.72 -48.68 17.67
N SER A 218 -11.57 -48.06 17.37
CA SER A 218 -10.29 -48.40 18.01
C SER A 218 -9.32 -47.21 17.95
N ARG A 219 -8.81 -46.78 19.11
CA ARG A 219 -7.72 -45.80 19.24
C ARG A 219 -6.37 -46.46 18.93
N PRO A 220 -5.37 -45.70 18.46
CA PRO A 220 -4.04 -45.86 19.04
C PRO A 220 -3.32 -44.53 19.37
N GLY A 221 -2.27 -44.66 20.19
CA GLY A 221 -1.59 -43.62 20.98
C GLY A 221 -0.65 -42.66 20.23
N PRO A 222 0.12 -41.83 20.97
CA PRO A 222 0.81 -40.65 20.46
C PRO A 222 2.11 -40.98 19.70
N PRO A 223 2.62 -40.04 18.87
CA PRO A 223 3.74 -40.32 17.98
C PRO A 223 5.09 -40.28 18.71
N LEU A 224 5.92 -41.29 18.44
CA LEU A 224 7.34 -41.35 18.77
C LEU A 224 8.16 -40.65 17.67
N CYS A 225 9.01 -39.70 18.06
CA CYS A 225 10.03 -39.09 17.20
C CYS A 225 11.19 -40.06 16.91
N PRO A 226 11.74 -40.10 15.68
CA PRO A 226 13.08 -40.62 15.45
C PRO A 226 14.12 -39.50 15.49
N ARG A 227 15.11 -39.66 16.38
CA ARG A 227 16.44 -39.02 16.28
C ARG A 227 17.18 -39.63 15.08
N GLY A 228 17.95 -38.79 14.38
CA GLY A 228 18.55 -39.09 13.09
C GLY A 228 19.80 -39.96 13.12
N ASP A 229 20.38 -40.13 11.93
CA ASP A 229 21.78 -40.48 11.77
C ASP A 229 22.35 -39.93 10.46
N LYS A 230 23.59 -39.46 10.59
CA LYS A 230 24.46 -38.89 9.56
C LYS A 230 24.96 -39.99 8.62
N LYS A 231 25.16 -39.65 7.34
CA LYS A 231 26.21 -40.27 6.53
C LYS A 231 26.86 -39.24 5.61
N GLU A 232 28.11 -38.97 5.92
CA GLU A 232 29.10 -38.31 5.08
C GLU A 232 29.34 -39.13 3.81
N GLN A 233 29.54 -38.44 2.67
CA GLN A 233 30.39 -38.92 1.60
C GLN A 233 31.12 -37.73 0.99
N GLN A 234 32.45 -37.82 1.05
CA GLN A 234 33.45 -36.87 0.57
C GLN A 234 34.17 -37.52 -0.63
N LEU A 235 34.85 -36.68 -1.43
CA LEU A 235 35.80 -36.94 -2.53
C LEU A 235 35.18 -36.86 -3.95
N GLY A 236 35.73 -36.11 -4.90
CA GLY A 236 37.04 -35.45 -4.90
C GLY A 236 37.21 -34.42 -6.03
N GLU A 237 38.31 -33.69 -5.88
CA GLU A 237 38.80 -32.62 -6.76
C GLU A 237 39.33 -33.17 -8.08
N THR A 238 39.24 -32.37 -9.16
CA THR A 238 40.30 -32.35 -10.17
C THR A 238 40.33 -31.01 -10.89
N GLN A 239 41.49 -30.38 -10.84
CA GLN A 239 41.87 -29.11 -11.46
C GLN A 239 42.45 -29.36 -12.86
N GLY A 240 42.20 -28.45 -13.80
CA GLY A 240 42.80 -28.48 -15.13
C GLY A 240 42.68 -27.14 -15.85
N ASP A 241 43.73 -26.32 -15.74
CA ASP A 241 43.94 -25.08 -16.49
C ASP A 241 44.10 -25.32 -18.00
N ARG A 242 43.64 -24.36 -18.82
CA ARG A 242 44.36 -23.84 -20.01
C ARG A 242 43.67 -22.58 -20.59
N MET A 243 44.46 -21.51 -20.70
CA MET A 243 44.19 -20.27 -21.45
C MET A 243 44.21 -20.48 -22.97
N ALA A 244 43.41 -19.69 -23.72
CA ALA A 244 43.82 -18.94 -24.92
C ALA A 244 42.71 -17.98 -25.39
N GLU A 245 43.15 -16.95 -26.12
CA GLU A 245 42.56 -15.63 -26.39
C GLU A 245 41.42 -15.56 -27.42
N GLY A 246 40.68 -14.44 -27.35
CA GLY A 246 40.48 -13.55 -28.51
C GLY A 246 39.16 -13.67 -29.30
N GLY A 247 38.26 -12.69 -29.12
CA GLY A 247 37.17 -12.46 -30.06
C GLY A 247 36.09 -11.50 -29.55
N LYS A 248 36.09 -10.27 -30.09
CA LYS A 248 35.04 -9.26 -29.92
C LYS A 248 33.71 -9.82 -30.43
N GLU A 249 32.63 -9.72 -29.65
CA GLU A 249 31.30 -9.54 -30.21
C GLU A 249 30.32 -8.92 -29.20
N SER A 250 29.61 -7.91 -29.68
CA SER A 250 28.57 -7.14 -29.02
C SER A 250 27.39 -8.02 -28.59
N ASN A 251 27.01 -7.97 -27.31
CA ASN A 251 25.74 -8.55 -26.87
C ASN A 251 24.85 -7.52 -26.18
N SER A 252 23.89 -7.03 -26.95
CA SER A 252 22.61 -6.54 -26.49
C SER A 252 21.92 -7.62 -25.66
N VAL A 253 21.63 -7.36 -24.38
CA VAL A 253 20.79 -8.24 -23.58
C VAL A 253 19.34 -8.06 -24.06
N SER A 254 18.96 -8.92 -24.99
CA SER A 254 17.57 -9.14 -25.37
C SER A 254 16.89 -9.91 -24.25
N VAL A 255 15.79 -9.34 -23.73
CA VAL A 255 14.86 -10.05 -22.84
C VAL A 255 14.34 -11.26 -23.62
N ARG A 256 14.76 -12.46 -23.23
CA ARG A 256 14.17 -13.70 -23.75
C ARG A 256 12.72 -13.76 -23.27
N SER A 257 11.82 -13.36 -24.17
CA SER A 257 10.43 -13.78 -24.15
C SER A 257 10.41 -15.29 -24.34
N GLU A 258 10.24 -16.03 -23.25
CA GLU A 258 9.76 -17.41 -23.35
C GLU A 258 8.32 -17.36 -23.83
N ARG A 259 8.13 -17.60 -25.14
CA ARG A 259 6.82 -17.97 -25.68
C ARG A 259 6.48 -19.36 -25.12
N SER A 260 5.74 -19.41 -24.03
CA SER A 260 4.96 -20.60 -23.72
C SER A 260 3.90 -20.74 -24.81
N VAL A 261 4.06 -21.73 -25.67
CA VAL A 261 3.05 -22.15 -26.63
C VAL A 261 1.78 -22.47 -25.84
N MET A 262 0.72 -21.68 -26.06
CA MET A 262 -0.58 -21.94 -25.49
C MET A 262 -1.14 -23.22 -26.13
N SER A 263 -1.16 -24.30 -25.38
CA SER A 263 -2.08 -25.40 -25.66
C SER A 263 -3.48 -24.94 -25.27
N GLU A 264 -4.29 -24.62 -26.28
CA GLU A 264 -5.74 -24.48 -26.14
C GLU A 264 -6.33 -25.85 -25.79
N ASP A 265 -6.37 -26.16 -24.51
CA ASP A 265 -7.14 -27.28 -24.00
C ASP A 265 -8.55 -26.76 -23.68
N GLY A 266 -9.48 -27.04 -24.60
CA GLY A 266 -10.89 -26.70 -24.54
C GLY A 266 -11.66 -27.48 -23.48
N SER A 267 -11.31 -27.28 -22.21
CA SER A 267 -12.06 -27.74 -21.05
C SER A 267 -12.49 -26.52 -20.25
N GLY A 268 -13.76 -26.13 -20.38
CA GLY A 268 -14.38 -25.10 -19.57
C GLY A 268 -14.34 -25.49 -18.09
N ARG A 269 -13.26 -25.13 -17.39
CA ARG A 269 -13.16 -25.29 -15.95
C ARG A 269 -14.21 -24.40 -15.31
N HIS A 270 -15.30 -25.00 -14.85
CA HIS A 270 -16.26 -24.34 -13.96
C HIS A 270 -15.48 -23.71 -12.80
N THR A 271 -15.45 -22.38 -12.74
CA THR A 271 -14.81 -21.66 -11.64
C THR A 271 -15.68 -21.84 -10.40
N ASP A 272 -15.08 -22.36 -9.31
CA ASP A 272 -15.82 -22.52 -8.05
C ASP A 272 -16.17 -21.15 -7.48
N ARG A 273 -17.45 -20.77 -7.57
CA ARG A 273 -17.99 -19.49 -7.08
C ARG A 273 -17.94 -19.38 -5.55
N ARG A 274 -17.71 -20.49 -4.84
CA ARG A 274 -17.50 -20.52 -3.38
C ARG A 274 -16.06 -20.13 -3.01
N SER A 275 -15.15 -20.19 -3.97
CA SER A 275 -13.78 -19.70 -3.80
C SER A 275 -13.77 -18.19 -3.52
N ARG A 276 -12.77 -17.74 -2.76
CA ARG A 276 -12.53 -16.34 -2.39
C ARG A 276 -11.16 -15.85 -2.85
N CYS A 277 -10.48 -16.57 -3.73
CA CYS A 277 -9.21 -16.17 -4.34
C CYS A 277 -9.41 -15.84 -5.83
N GLY A 278 -10.11 -14.73 -6.08
CA GLY A 278 -10.59 -14.36 -7.41
C GLY A 278 -9.57 -13.68 -8.32
N GLY A 279 -8.44 -13.22 -7.77
CA GLY A 279 -7.44 -12.44 -8.52
C GLY A 279 -7.88 -11.00 -8.78
N CYS A 280 -7.03 -10.23 -9.46
CA CYS A 280 -7.29 -8.82 -9.78
C CYS A 280 -8.40 -8.63 -10.82
N ILE A 281 -8.76 -7.38 -11.09
CA ILE A 281 -9.84 -7.00 -12.03
C ILE A 281 -9.62 -7.50 -13.47
N ASN A 282 -8.38 -7.83 -13.83
CA ASN A 282 -8.06 -8.43 -15.13
C ASN A 282 -8.68 -9.83 -15.30
N HIS A 283 -8.94 -10.54 -14.19
CA HIS A 283 -9.58 -11.85 -14.17
C HIS A 283 -11.10 -11.71 -14.04
N ARG A 284 -11.75 -11.22 -15.10
CA ARG A 284 -13.17 -10.81 -15.09
C ARG A 284 -14.13 -11.87 -14.54
N ASP A 285 -13.89 -13.14 -14.85
CA ASP A 285 -14.77 -14.25 -14.46
C ASP A 285 -14.70 -14.60 -12.97
N THR A 286 -13.58 -14.29 -12.32
CA THR A 286 -13.31 -14.68 -10.93
C THR A 286 -13.13 -13.50 -9.98
N PHE A 287 -12.90 -12.28 -10.49
CA PHE A 287 -12.63 -11.08 -9.69
C PHE A 287 -13.68 -10.82 -8.60
N LEU A 288 -14.96 -10.96 -8.92
CA LEU A 288 -16.04 -10.73 -7.94
C LEU A 288 -16.17 -11.85 -6.89
N ASN A 289 -15.44 -12.95 -7.04
CA ASN A 289 -15.38 -14.01 -6.03
C ASN A 289 -14.56 -13.58 -4.82
N ASN A 290 -13.67 -12.59 -4.93
CA ASN A 290 -12.90 -12.08 -3.78
C ASN A 290 -13.82 -11.63 -2.62
N PRO A 291 -13.32 -11.57 -1.37
CA PRO A 291 -14.05 -10.98 -0.27
C PRO A 291 -14.52 -9.56 -0.61
N GLN A 292 -15.73 -9.19 -0.17
CA GLN A 292 -16.34 -7.90 -0.49
C GLN A 292 -16.74 -7.21 0.80
N PHE A 293 -16.33 -5.95 0.99
CA PHE A 293 -16.62 -5.19 2.20
C PHE A 293 -17.38 -3.92 1.86
N LEU A 294 -18.61 -3.81 2.33
CA LEU A 294 -19.47 -2.64 2.17
C LEU A 294 -19.11 -1.58 3.20
N PHE A 295 -18.99 -0.34 2.74
CA PHE A 295 -18.92 0.84 3.59
C PHE A 295 -19.65 2.03 2.96
N GLU A 296 -19.96 3.04 3.78
CA GLU A 296 -20.72 4.21 3.37
C GLU A 296 -19.98 5.48 3.76
N VAL A 297 -19.88 6.41 2.82
CA VAL A 297 -19.39 7.77 3.05
C VAL A 297 -20.60 8.69 3.05
N ARG A 298 -20.78 9.47 4.12
CA ARG A 298 -21.95 10.34 4.33
C ARG A 298 -21.56 11.82 4.25
N GLY A 299 -22.55 12.71 4.22
CA GLY A 299 -22.33 14.15 4.33
C GLY A 299 -21.87 14.77 3.02
N HIS A 300 -20.73 15.46 3.03
CA HIS A 300 -20.17 16.21 1.89
C HIS A 300 -19.01 15.47 1.18
N GLY A 301 -18.78 14.20 1.52
CA GLY A 301 -17.62 13.43 1.11
C GLY A 301 -16.56 13.43 2.21
N ASP A 302 -15.64 12.48 2.14
CA ASP A 302 -14.57 12.38 3.12
C ASP A 302 -13.28 11.91 2.47
N GLU A 303 -12.16 12.31 3.07
CA GLU A 303 -10.87 11.72 2.79
C GLU A 303 -10.81 10.36 3.50
N VAL A 304 -10.52 9.31 2.75
CA VAL A 304 -10.43 7.94 3.25
C VAL A 304 -9.04 7.40 2.92
N LEU A 305 -8.33 6.93 3.95
CA LEU A 305 -7.10 6.17 3.79
C LEU A 305 -7.41 4.69 3.98
N ILE A 306 -7.22 3.92 2.92
CA ILE A 306 -7.49 2.48 2.88
C ILE A 306 -6.15 1.76 2.91
N CYS A 307 -5.98 0.79 3.81
CA CYS A 307 -4.79 -0.03 3.93
C CYS A 307 -5.17 -1.52 3.91
N LEU A 308 -4.55 -2.26 3.01
CA LEU A 308 -4.61 -3.72 2.93
C LEU A 308 -3.25 -4.27 3.34
N GLN A 309 -3.24 -5.16 4.33
CA GLN A 309 -2.02 -5.78 4.83
C GLN A 309 -2.18 -7.30 4.82
N GLN A 310 -1.26 -8.02 4.17
CA GLN A 310 -1.21 -9.48 4.22
C GLN A 310 -0.50 -9.96 5.50
N GLU A 311 -0.78 -11.21 5.88
CA GLU A 311 -0.09 -11.89 6.98
C GLU A 311 1.42 -11.91 6.77
N ASP A 312 2.19 -11.87 7.87
CA ASP A 312 3.63 -11.95 7.79
C ASP A 312 4.08 -13.32 7.31
N ARG A 313 4.78 -13.37 6.17
CA ARG A 313 5.29 -14.61 5.61
C ARG A 313 6.82 -14.75 5.79
N ARG A 314 7.50 -13.77 6.41
CA ARG A 314 8.97 -13.75 6.53
C ARG A 314 9.54 -14.97 7.24
N ILE A 315 8.79 -15.54 8.19
CA ILE A 315 9.17 -16.75 8.95
C ILE A 315 9.45 -17.94 8.00
N TRP A 316 8.85 -17.96 6.81
CA TRP A 316 9.01 -19.03 5.83
C TRP A 316 10.16 -18.83 4.84
N ARG A 317 10.91 -17.71 4.94
CA ARG A 317 12.06 -17.43 4.05
C ARG A 317 13.16 -18.48 4.10
N SER A 318 13.46 -18.97 5.31
CA SER A 318 14.46 -20.03 5.51
C SER A 318 14.07 -21.37 4.88
N ALA A 319 12.80 -21.58 4.53
CA ALA A 319 12.28 -22.77 3.87
C ALA A 319 12.09 -22.59 2.35
N GLY A 320 12.65 -21.52 1.76
CA GLY A 320 12.49 -21.22 0.33
C GLY A 320 11.11 -20.65 -0.05
N GLY A 321 10.32 -20.24 0.94
CA GLY A 321 9.04 -19.54 0.75
C GLY A 321 9.09 -18.11 1.29
N GLY A 322 7.94 -17.54 1.64
CA GLY A 322 7.89 -16.29 2.40
C GLY A 322 7.90 -14.99 1.59
N GLU A 323 7.82 -15.09 0.26
CA GLU A 323 7.56 -13.94 -0.59
C GLU A 323 6.15 -13.38 -0.35
N ASN A 324 6.05 -12.06 -0.42
CA ASN A 324 4.78 -11.37 -0.37
C ASN A 324 3.99 -11.68 -1.64
N LEU A 325 2.69 -11.92 -1.50
CA LEU A 325 1.80 -11.97 -2.65
C LEU A 325 1.71 -10.57 -3.25
N PRO A 326 1.67 -10.41 -4.59
CA PRO A 326 1.30 -9.14 -5.18
C PRO A 326 -0.17 -8.85 -4.83
N ILE A 327 -0.40 -7.87 -3.98
CA ILE A 327 -1.73 -7.53 -3.44
C ILE A 327 -2.16 -6.14 -3.88
N GLY A 328 -3.47 -5.95 -3.96
CA GLY A 328 -4.11 -4.68 -4.27
C GLY A 328 -5.58 -4.69 -3.86
N PHE A 329 -6.30 -3.63 -4.18
CA PHE A 329 -7.74 -3.59 -3.94
C PHE A 329 -8.46 -2.63 -4.89
N GLU A 330 -9.74 -2.90 -5.07
CA GLU A 330 -10.65 -2.09 -5.86
C GLU A 330 -11.80 -1.55 -5.02
N VAL A 331 -12.18 -0.30 -5.24
CA VAL A 331 -13.35 0.34 -4.63
C VAL A 331 -14.39 0.58 -5.70
N LEU A 332 -15.51 -0.12 -5.60
CA LEU A 332 -16.65 0.03 -6.50
C LEU A 332 -17.73 0.86 -5.82
N LYS A 333 -18.28 1.85 -6.53
CA LYS A 333 -19.48 2.55 -6.07
C LYS A 333 -20.71 1.71 -6.40
N VAL A 334 -21.62 1.61 -5.44
CA VAL A 334 -22.79 0.75 -5.52
C VAL A 334 -24.07 1.49 -5.15
N GLU A 335 -25.19 0.84 -5.43
CA GLU A 335 -26.54 1.33 -5.18
C GLU A 335 -26.80 1.52 -3.68
N ALA A 336 -27.58 2.54 -3.34
CA ALA A 336 -27.87 2.93 -1.97
C ALA A 336 -28.62 1.86 -1.16
N ASN A 337 -29.33 0.94 -1.82
CA ASN A 337 -30.06 -0.16 -1.17
C ASN A 337 -29.27 -1.47 -1.09
N ARG A 338 -28.00 -1.50 -1.50
CA ARG A 338 -27.22 -2.74 -1.56
C ARG A 338 -27.02 -3.38 -0.18
N SER A 339 -27.40 -4.65 -0.09
CA SER A 339 -27.26 -5.48 1.11
C SER A 339 -26.50 -6.79 0.89
N SER A 340 -26.34 -7.22 -0.37
CA SER A 340 -25.71 -8.47 -0.82
C SER A 340 -24.50 -8.21 -1.73
N ARG A 341 -23.74 -9.27 -2.03
CA ARG A 341 -22.55 -9.23 -2.88
C ARG A 341 -22.83 -8.62 -4.26
N VAL A 342 -21.84 -7.93 -4.79
CA VAL A 342 -21.78 -7.36 -6.13
C VAL A 342 -21.61 -8.50 -7.13
N GLN A 343 -22.47 -8.54 -8.14
CA GLN A 343 -22.50 -9.57 -9.19
C GLN A 343 -22.01 -9.06 -10.55
N CYS A 344 -21.91 -7.75 -10.71
CA CYS A 344 -21.37 -7.11 -11.92
C CYS A 344 -20.52 -5.90 -11.52
N VAL A 345 -19.42 -5.68 -12.24
CA VAL A 345 -18.53 -4.54 -12.00
C VAL A 345 -19.23 -3.28 -12.52
N GLY A 346 -19.51 -2.34 -11.62
CA GLY A 346 -20.10 -1.03 -11.93
C GLY A 346 -19.05 0.08 -12.03
N GLU A 347 -19.38 1.26 -11.49
CA GLU A 347 -18.47 2.41 -11.41
C GLU A 347 -17.31 2.11 -10.45
N GLN A 348 -16.08 2.11 -10.97
CA GLN A 348 -14.86 1.97 -10.17
C GLN A 348 -14.46 3.35 -9.63
N ALA A 349 -14.62 3.54 -8.33
CA ALA A 349 -14.36 4.80 -7.65
C ALA A 349 -12.88 5.00 -7.32
N ALA A 350 -12.15 3.92 -7.04
CA ALA A 350 -10.71 3.95 -6.77
C ALA A 350 -10.07 2.57 -7.01
N SER A 351 -8.77 2.56 -7.29
CA SER A 351 -7.93 1.36 -7.44
C SER A 351 -6.60 1.62 -6.78
N SER A 352 -6.10 0.64 -6.02
CA SER A 352 -4.72 0.70 -5.55
C SER A 352 -3.76 0.21 -6.63
N VAL A 353 -2.49 0.61 -6.52
CA VAL A 353 -1.41 -0.12 -7.19
C VAL A 353 -1.32 -1.55 -6.64
N TYR A 354 -0.86 -2.48 -7.46
CA TYR A 354 -0.50 -3.82 -7.01
C TYR A 354 0.99 -3.85 -6.71
N MET A 355 1.35 -4.33 -5.51
CA MET A 355 2.74 -4.42 -5.07
C MET A 355 2.96 -5.73 -4.35
N ASP A 356 4.15 -6.30 -4.52
CA ASP A 356 4.73 -7.44 -3.80
C ASP A 356 5.25 -7.02 -2.40
N SER A 357 4.46 -6.20 -1.71
CA SER A 357 4.77 -5.66 -0.38
C SER A 357 3.81 -6.21 0.66
N ARG A 358 4.19 -6.20 1.94
CA ARG A 358 3.32 -6.68 3.02
C ARG A 358 2.06 -5.84 3.16
N SER A 359 2.12 -4.56 2.80
CA SER A 359 0.97 -3.65 2.85
C SER A 359 0.91 -2.72 1.65
N VAL A 360 -0.31 -2.45 1.19
CA VAL A 360 -0.65 -1.44 0.18
C VAL A 360 -1.63 -0.44 0.82
N ALA A 361 -1.38 0.86 0.61
CA ALA A 361 -2.25 1.92 1.09
C ALA A 361 -2.63 2.90 -0.03
N LEU A 362 -3.86 3.40 0.00
CA LEU A 362 -4.37 4.43 -0.90
C LEU A 362 -5.11 5.49 -0.10
N ARG A 363 -4.74 6.75 -0.29
CA ARG A 363 -5.51 7.90 0.19
C ARG A 363 -6.36 8.45 -0.95
N VAL A 364 -7.67 8.51 -0.75
CA VAL A 364 -8.63 8.95 -1.76
C VAL A 364 -9.73 9.80 -1.14
N THR A 365 -10.19 10.82 -1.85
CA THR A 365 -11.39 11.59 -1.48
C THR A 365 -12.60 10.96 -2.16
N LEU A 366 -13.54 10.47 -1.37
CA LEU A 366 -14.75 9.82 -1.87
C LEU A 366 -15.95 10.74 -1.68
N ALA A 367 -16.81 10.80 -2.71
CA ALA A 367 -18.09 11.50 -2.63
C ALA A 367 -19.07 10.75 -1.70
N PRO A 368 -20.17 11.38 -1.27
CA PRO A 368 -21.21 10.70 -0.51
C PRO A 368 -21.86 9.58 -1.35
N ALA A 369 -21.60 8.33 -1.00
CA ALA A 369 -22.19 7.15 -1.63
C ALA A 369 -21.92 5.89 -0.79
N ARG A 370 -22.47 4.76 -1.25
CA ARG A 370 -22.08 3.43 -0.77
C ARG A 370 -21.03 2.83 -1.69
N TYR A 371 -20.08 2.15 -1.07
CA TYR A 371 -18.93 1.57 -1.75
C TYR A 371 -18.71 0.13 -1.29
N VAL A 372 -18.24 -0.70 -2.21
CA VAL A 372 -17.74 -2.04 -1.93
C VAL A 372 -16.26 -2.08 -2.22
N LEU A 373 -15.49 -2.46 -1.19
CA LEU A 373 -14.05 -2.65 -1.27
C LEU A 373 -13.74 -4.13 -1.45
N LEU A 374 -12.98 -4.45 -2.49
CA LEU A 374 -12.52 -5.79 -2.84
C LEU A 374 -11.02 -5.88 -2.64
N PRO A 375 -10.52 -6.45 -1.52
CA PRO A 375 -9.12 -6.82 -1.39
C PRO A 375 -8.81 -8.05 -2.24
N THR A 376 -7.75 -7.97 -3.04
CA THR A 376 -7.41 -8.97 -4.05
C THR A 376 -5.91 -9.30 -4.02
N THR A 377 -5.60 -10.53 -4.38
CA THR A 377 -4.29 -10.89 -4.92
C THR A 377 -4.26 -10.58 -6.42
N PHE A 378 -3.07 -10.43 -7.00
CA PHE A 378 -2.95 -10.19 -8.43
C PHE A 378 -3.42 -11.40 -9.23
N HIS A 379 -2.92 -12.59 -8.90
CA HIS A 379 -3.32 -13.85 -9.52
C HIS A 379 -4.46 -14.54 -8.76
N PRO A 380 -5.38 -15.23 -9.47
CA PRO A 380 -6.39 -16.07 -8.85
C PRO A 380 -5.76 -17.32 -8.23
N GLY A 381 -6.47 -17.96 -7.31
CA GLY A 381 -5.99 -19.19 -6.65
C GLY A 381 -5.04 -18.96 -5.46
N SER A 382 -4.43 -17.77 -5.35
CA SER A 382 -3.57 -17.42 -4.22
C SER A 382 -4.37 -17.36 -2.91
N THR A 383 -3.88 -18.06 -1.89
CA THR A 383 -4.51 -18.10 -0.56
C THR A 383 -3.70 -17.30 0.45
N GLY A 384 -4.37 -16.77 1.46
CA GLY A 384 -3.73 -16.01 2.52
C GLY A 384 -4.71 -15.24 3.39
N ARG A 385 -4.24 -14.78 4.53
CA ARG A 385 -5.00 -13.91 5.44
C ARG A 385 -4.59 -12.46 5.25
N PHE A 386 -5.52 -11.56 5.50
CA PHE A 386 -5.27 -10.13 5.44
C PHE A 386 -6.02 -9.36 6.51
N LEU A 387 -5.48 -8.18 6.81
CA LEU A 387 -6.07 -7.15 7.63
C LEU A 387 -6.38 -5.94 6.75
N LEU A 388 -7.64 -5.54 6.77
CA LEU A 388 -8.12 -4.33 6.11
C LEU A 388 -8.35 -3.24 7.16
N ARG A 389 -7.81 -2.04 6.91
CA ARG A 389 -7.91 -0.88 7.80
C ARG A 389 -8.37 0.34 6.99
N LEU A 390 -9.45 0.97 7.43
CA LEU A 390 -9.96 2.22 6.86
C LEU A 390 -9.84 3.31 7.90
N PHE A 391 -9.32 4.44 7.48
CA PHE A 391 -9.22 5.64 8.27
C PHE A 391 -10.07 6.71 7.61
N SER A 392 -10.89 7.43 8.38
CA SER A 392 -11.63 8.60 7.90
C SER A 392 -11.89 9.61 9.03
N HIS A 393 -12.18 10.88 8.72
CA HIS A 393 -12.55 11.85 9.76
C HIS A 393 -13.98 11.58 10.27
N SER A 394 -14.86 11.14 9.38
CA SER A 394 -16.22 10.71 9.69
C SER A 394 -16.25 9.26 10.16
N ARG A 395 -17.35 8.90 10.82
CA ARG A 395 -17.59 7.52 11.23
C ARG A 395 -17.96 6.68 10.01
N ILE A 396 -17.06 5.79 9.61
CA ILE A 396 -17.33 4.73 8.63
C ILE A 396 -17.76 3.46 9.38
N GLN A 397 -18.64 2.68 8.77
CA GLN A 397 -18.92 1.29 9.17
C GLN A 397 -18.50 0.38 8.04
N LEU A 398 -17.77 -0.69 8.37
CA LEU A 398 -17.29 -1.67 7.40
C LEU A 398 -17.94 -3.02 7.70
N ARG A 399 -18.60 -3.61 6.70
CA ARG A 399 -19.33 -4.89 6.85
C ARG A 399 -19.00 -5.80 5.69
N GLN A 400 -18.63 -7.05 5.97
CA GLN A 400 -18.44 -8.04 4.92
C GLN A 400 -19.78 -8.44 4.29
N LEU A 401 -19.79 -8.58 2.96
CA LEU A 401 -20.91 -9.09 2.17
C LEU A 401 -20.70 -10.60 1.95
N GLU A 402 -21.48 -11.41 2.67
CA GLU A 402 -21.41 -12.87 2.63
C GLU A 402 -22.43 -13.47 1.67
N ASN A 403 -23.65 -12.92 1.64
CA ASN A 403 -24.75 -13.46 0.86
C ASN A 403 -24.69 -12.99 -0.60
N GLU A 404 -24.81 -13.94 -1.53
CA GLU A 404 -24.90 -13.66 -2.97
C GLU A 404 -26.17 -12.89 -3.32
N LEU A 405 -27.27 -13.20 -2.62
CA LEU A 405 -28.59 -12.59 -2.79
C LEU A 405 -29.10 -11.98 -1.47
N PRO A 406 -30.01 -11.00 -1.51
CA PRO A 406 -30.62 -10.43 -0.29
C PRO A 406 -31.36 -11.50 0.53
N CYS A 407 -31.28 -11.41 1.86
CA CYS A 407 -31.88 -12.40 2.77
C CYS A 407 -33.36 -12.64 2.51
N SER A 408 -33.68 -13.88 2.18
CA SER A 408 -34.70 -14.71 2.83
C SER A 408 -35.43 -14.16 4.06
N SER A 409 -36.53 -13.41 4.02
CA SER A 409 -37.32 -13.22 5.26
C SER A 409 -38.24 -14.42 5.44
N LEU A 410 -38.32 -15.01 6.64
CA LEU A 410 -39.16 -16.18 6.95
C LEU A 410 -40.68 -15.88 6.86
N TYR A 411 -41.07 -14.60 6.84
CA TYR A 411 -42.46 -14.14 6.67
C TYR A 411 -42.95 -14.11 5.21
N ARG A 412 -42.21 -14.75 4.29
CA ARG A 412 -42.43 -14.68 2.83
C ARG A 412 -43.60 -15.49 2.27
N CYS A 413 -44.38 -16.18 3.09
CA CYS A 413 -45.48 -17.00 2.59
C CYS A 413 -46.73 -16.20 2.17
N TRP A 414 -46.99 -15.00 2.71
CA TRP A 414 -48.32 -14.36 2.65
C TRP A 414 -48.32 -12.92 2.07
N GLY A 415 -47.50 -12.61 1.07
CA GLY A 415 -47.58 -11.29 0.42
C GLY A 415 -46.75 -11.17 -0.86
N VAL A 416 -47.38 -10.65 -1.91
CA VAL A 416 -46.84 -10.46 -3.27
C VAL A 416 -45.64 -9.50 -3.26
N GLN A 417 -44.64 -9.83 -4.08
CA GLN A 417 -43.28 -9.30 -4.12
C GLN A 417 -43.15 -7.84 -4.56
N ALA A 418 -42.16 -7.15 -3.97
CA ALA A 418 -41.27 -6.30 -4.77
C ALA A 418 -39.82 -6.48 -4.28
N CYS A 419 -39.06 -7.32 -4.97
CA CYS A 419 -37.59 -7.33 -4.87
C CYS A 419 -37.00 -7.64 -6.25
N MET A 420 -37.31 -6.77 -7.21
CA MET A 420 -36.66 -6.74 -8.50
C MET A 420 -35.55 -5.68 -8.46
N VAL A 421 -34.31 -6.08 -8.69
CA VAL A 421 -33.26 -5.13 -9.13
C VAL A 421 -33.33 -5.14 -10.64
N THR A 422 -33.95 -4.12 -11.23
CA THR A 422 -34.02 -3.96 -12.69
C THR A 422 -32.91 -3.02 -13.12
N THR A 423 -31.87 -3.57 -13.73
CA THR A 423 -30.91 -2.75 -14.48
C THR A 423 -31.52 -2.45 -15.84
N VAL A 424 -32.04 -1.24 -16.03
CA VAL A 424 -32.58 -0.81 -17.32
C VAL A 424 -31.42 -0.32 -18.20
N HIS A 425 -31.07 -1.11 -19.22
CA HIS A 425 -30.13 -0.68 -20.26
C HIS A 425 -30.90 -0.07 -21.42
N LEU A 426 -30.85 1.26 -21.56
CA LEU A 426 -31.49 1.96 -22.66
C LEU A 426 -30.69 1.73 -23.96
N GLN A 427 -31.13 0.79 -24.81
CA GLN A 427 -30.42 0.45 -26.04
C GLN A 427 -30.62 1.47 -27.17
N ARG A 428 -31.83 2.02 -27.30
CA ARG A 428 -32.19 3.05 -28.29
C ARG A 428 -33.48 3.75 -27.86
N ALA A 429 -33.58 5.06 -28.08
CA ALA A 429 -34.84 5.80 -27.99
C ALA A 429 -35.25 6.28 -29.39
N SER A 430 -36.52 6.11 -29.74
CA SER A 430 -37.09 6.52 -31.03
C SER A 430 -38.49 7.09 -30.81
N GLY A 431 -38.92 8.04 -31.65
CA GLY A 431 -40.23 8.68 -31.51
C GLY A 431 -40.30 9.76 -30.42
N LEU A 432 -39.15 10.34 -30.04
CA LEU A 432 -39.11 11.51 -29.17
C LEU A 432 -39.77 12.70 -29.90
N SER A 433 -40.74 13.35 -29.27
CA SER A 433 -41.30 14.62 -29.75
C SER A 433 -40.21 15.69 -29.72
N GLU A 434 -40.13 16.51 -30.78
CA GLU A 434 -39.20 17.65 -30.80
C GLU A 434 -39.41 18.56 -29.59
N ALA A 435 -38.31 18.98 -28.98
CA ALA A 435 -38.32 19.87 -27.82
C ALA A 435 -39.06 21.16 -28.19
N LYS A 436 -40.10 21.50 -27.40
CA LYS A 436 -40.89 22.72 -27.66
C LYS A 436 -40.11 24.02 -27.41
N HIS A 437 -38.90 23.95 -26.84
CA HIS A 437 -38.02 25.09 -26.67
C HIS A 437 -36.54 24.75 -26.91
N THR A 438 -35.85 25.58 -27.70
CA THR A 438 -34.41 25.49 -27.97
C THR A 438 -33.60 26.20 -26.88
N GLY A 439 -33.59 25.61 -25.68
CA GLY A 439 -32.69 26.00 -24.60
C GLY A 439 -31.48 25.08 -24.52
N VAL A 440 -30.27 25.65 -24.48
CA VAL A 440 -29.01 24.89 -24.33
C VAL A 440 -29.03 24.20 -22.96
N HIS A 441 -29.27 22.88 -22.95
CA HIS A 441 -29.40 21.95 -21.81
C HIS A 441 -30.82 21.48 -21.45
N GLU A 442 -31.54 20.90 -22.41
CA GLU A 442 -32.58 19.92 -22.08
C GLU A 442 -32.01 18.50 -22.22
N ARG A 443 -31.93 17.76 -21.10
CA ARG A 443 -31.63 16.32 -21.11
C ARG A 443 -32.96 15.57 -21.12
N PRO A 444 -33.15 14.53 -21.95
CA PRO A 444 -34.36 13.72 -21.90
C PRO A 444 -34.51 13.09 -20.51
N GLN A 445 -35.65 13.32 -19.85
CA GLN A 445 -36.04 12.65 -18.62
C GLN A 445 -36.86 11.42 -18.96
N CYS A 446 -36.37 10.23 -18.59
CA CYS A 446 -37.16 9.01 -18.62
C CYS A 446 -37.76 8.80 -17.23
N GLN A 447 -39.09 8.83 -17.12
CA GLN A 447 -39.82 8.52 -15.90
C GLN A 447 -40.37 7.09 -16.00
N CYS A 448 -39.88 6.19 -15.16
CA CYS A 448 -40.46 4.85 -15.02
C CYS A 448 -41.56 4.89 -13.96
N THR A 449 -42.81 4.72 -14.35
CA THR A 449 -43.94 4.53 -13.43
C THR A 449 -44.16 3.02 -13.23
N HIS A 450 -44.20 2.59 -11.97
CA HIS A 450 -44.62 1.24 -11.61
C HIS A 450 -46.11 1.29 -11.27
N ASP A 451 -46.96 0.84 -12.18
CA ASP A 451 -48.36 0.56 -11.89
C ASP A 451 -48.46 -0.83 -11.27
N PHE A 452 -48.76 -0.88 -9.97
CA PHE A 452 -49.18 -2.11 -9.30
C PHE A 452 -50.68 -2.26 -9.51
N GLY A 453 -51.05 -3.12 -10.46
CA GLY A 453 -52.44 -3.58 -10.67
C GLY A 453 -52.79 -4.75 -9.77
#